data_AF-A0A933T5A7-F1
#
_entry.id   AF-A0A933T5A7-F1
#
_cell.length_a   1.000
_cell.length_b   1.000
_cell.length_c   1.000
_cell.angle_alpha   90.00
_cell.angle_beta   90.00
_cell.angle_gamma   90.00
#
_symmetry.space_group_name_H-M   'P 1'
#
loop_
_entity.id
_entity.type
_entity.pdbx_description
1 polymer ?
#
loop_
_entity_poly.entity_id
_entity_poly.type
_entity_poly.pdbx_seq_one_letter_code
_entity_poly.pdbx_strand_id
1 'polypeptide(L)'
;MRRSTTFFVFTAINLIIMALLYIQSHISLSEHHILRKDIKEIVKTLHLTDMVLATDARYTRNPAQADLFSAFQDYPCSIEHFPTGSVIPPPGMNSMGKLIEIRADGP
;
A
#
# COMPACT_ATOMS: atom_id res chain seq x y z
N MET A 1 -33.93 0.50 -28.92
CA MET A 1 -33.72 0.48 -27.44
C MET A 1 -33.89 1.89 -26.91
N ARG A 2 -34.63 2.11 -25.81
CA ARG A 2 -34.70 3.43 -25.17
C ARG A 2 -33.32 3.80 -24.63
N ARG A 3 -32.95 5.08 -24.70
CA ARG A 3 -31.64 5.56 -24.20
C ARG A 3 -31.41 5.24 -22.72
N SER A 4 -32.48 5.19 -21.93
CA SER A 4 -32.43 4.76 -20.53
C SER A 4 -32.01 3.29 -20.39
N THR A 5 -32.51 2.39 -21.24
CA THR A 5 -32.14 0.96 -21.21
C THR A 5 -30.65 0.77 -21.46
N THR A 6 -30.06 1.52 -22.39
CA THR A 6 -28.62 1.47 -22.68
C THR A 6 -27.79 1.91 -21.47
N PHE A 7 -28.20 2.96 -20.77
CA PHE A 7 -27.51 3.42 -19.56
C PHE A 7 -27.57 2.39 -18.43
N PHE A 8 -28.75 1.80 -18.16
CA PHE A 8 -28.89 0.77 -17.13
C PHE A 8 -28.07 -0.48 -17.41
N VAL A 9 -28.03 -0.93 -18.66
CA VAL A 9 -27.19 -2.07 -19.07
C VAL A 9 -25.71 -1.76 -18.88
N PHE A 10 -25.26 -0.57 -19.28
CA PHE A 10 -23.87 -0.14 -19.08
C PHE A 10 -23.49 -0.11 -17.60
N THR A 11 -24.32 0.49 -16.75
CA THR A 11 -24.07 0.56 -15.29
C THR A 11 -24.07 -0.83 -14.65
N ALA A 12 -24.99 -1.72 -15.05
CA ALA A 12 -25.04 -3.08 -14.55
C ALA A 12 -23.78 -3.88 -14.92
N ILE A 13 -23.27 -3.72 -16.15
CA ILE A 13 -22.01 -4.35 -16.58
C ILE A 13 -20.84 -3.88 -15.72
N ASN A 14 -20.73 -2.57 -15.45
CA ASN A 14 -19.67 -2.04 -14.59
C ASN A 14 -19.73 -2.59 -13.16
N LEU A 15 -20.93 -2.69 -12.58
CA LEU A 15 -21.14 -3.30 -11.26
C LEU A 15 -20.73 -4.78 -11.23
N ILE A 16 -21.07 -5.53 -12.28
CA ILE A 16 -20.68 -6.93 -12.41
C ILE A 16 -19.15 -7.06 -12.50
N ILE A 17 -18.50 -6.22 -13.31
CA ILE A 17 -17.03 -6.20 -13.41
C ILE A 17 -16.40 -5.91 -12.04
N MET A 18 -16.89 -4.91 -11.30
CA MET A 18 -16.39 -4.60 -9.96
C MET A 18 -16.59 -5.75 -8.97
N ALA A 19 -17.76 -6.41 -9.00
CA ALA A 19 -18.04 -7.57 -8.15
C ALA A 19 -17.10 -8.74 -8.47
N LEU A 20 -16.85 -9.02 -9.77
CA LEU A 20 -15.93 -10.05 -10.21
C LEU A 20 -14.49 -9.74 -9.78
N LEU A 21 -14.03 -8.50 -9.94
CA LEU A 21 -12.71 -8.07 -9.47
C LEU A 21 -12.56 -8.19 -7.95
N TYR A 22 -13.59 -7.84 -7.20
CA TYR A 22 -13.60 -7.98 -5.73
C TYR A 22 -13.50 -9.45 -5.32
N ILE A 23 -14.32 -10.32 -5.92
CA ILE A 23 -14.29 -11.77 -5.69
C ILE A 23 -12.91 -12.32 -6.08
N GLN A 24 -12.39 -11.94 -7.24
CA GLN A 24 -11.05 -12.33 -7.70
C GLN A 24 -9.97 -11.84 -6.75
N SER A 25 -10.07 -10.63 -6.20
CA SER A 25 -9.10 -10.12 -5.20
C SER A 25 -9.09 -10.96 -3.95
N HIS A 26 -10.27 -11.38 -3.45
CA HIS A 26 -10.39 -12.26 -2.28
C HIS A 26 -9.88 -13.68 -2.54
N ILE A 27 -10.08 -14.20 -3.75
CA ILE A 27 -9.57 -15.52 -4.14
C ILE A 27 -8.06 -15.48 -4.44
N SER A 28 -7.59 -14.44 -5.14
CA SER A 28 -6.19 -14.24 -5.54
C SER A 28 -5.26 -13.96 -4.35
N LEU A 29 -5.81 -13.55 -3.20
CA LEU A 29 -5.07 -13.53 -1.95
C LEU A 29 -4.54 -14.93 -1.58
N SER A 30 -5.21 -16.01 -1.98
CA SER A 30 -4.80 -17.41 -1.74
C SER A 30 -3.50 -17.79 -2.48
N GLU A 31 -3.37 -17.46 -3.75
CA GLU A 31 -2.22 -17.83 -4.61
C GLU A 31 -0.89 -17.18 -4.16
N HIS A 32 -0.94 -15.97 -3.58
CA HIS A 32 0.26 -15.28 -3.08
C HIS A 32 0.78 -15.80 -1.72
N HIS A 33 0.13 -16.80 -1.10
CA HIS A 33 0.56 -17.32 0.20
C HIS A 33 1.92 -18.02 0.16
N ILE A 34 2.31 -18.61 -0.99
CA ILE A 34 3.59 -19.28 -1.15
C ILE A 34 4.74 -18.27 -1.03
N LEU A 35 4.67 -17.19 -1.82
CA LEU A 35 5.65 -16.08 -1.75
C LEU A 35 5.68 -15.40 -0.38
N ARG A 36 4.53 -15.21 0.29
CA ARG A 36 4.50 -14.55 1.61
C ARG A 36 5.11 -15.40 2.73
N LYS A 37 4.95 -16.73 2.71
CA LYS A 37 5.57 -17.61 3.71
C LYS A 37 7.09 -17.60 3.58
N ASP A 38 7.59 -17.74 2.36
CA ASP A 38 9.03 -17.76 2.07
C ASP A 38 9.67 -16.41 2.43
N ILE A 39 9.05 -15.29 2.04
CA ILE A 39 9.57 -13.95 2.38
C ILE A 39 9.59 -13.74 3.90
N LYS A 40 8.56 -14.17 4.64
CA LYS A 40 8.53 -14.03 6.10
C LYS A 40 9.64 -14.82 6.79
N GLU A 41 9.92 -16.02 6.30
CA GLU A 41 11.01 -16.87 6.80
C GLU A 41 12.39 -16.30 6.44
N ILE A 42 12.56 -15.79 5.23
CA ILE A 42 13.76 -15.06 4.77
C ILE A 42 14.00 -13.84 5.65
N VAL A 43 12.98 -13.01 5.88
CA VAL A 43 13.06 -11.81 6.73
C VAL A 43 13.46 -12.16 8.15
N LYS A 44 12.86 -13.21 8.72
CA LYS A 44 13.21 -13.71 10.06
C LYS A 44 14.66 -14.22 10.11
N THR A 45 15.09 -14.98 9.10
CA THR A 45 16.44 -15.58 9.05
C THR A 45 17.53 -14.53 8.88
N LEU A 46 17.29 -13.54 8.04
CA LEU A 46 18.22 -12.44 7.77
C LEU A 46 18.12 -11.29 8.78
N HIS A 47 17.22 -11.39 9.78
CA HIS A 47 16.92 -10.32 10.74
C HIS A 47 16.63 -8.98 10.05
N LEU A 48 15.95 -9.03 8.91
CA LEU A 48 15.54 -7.84 8.18
C LEU A 48 14.50 -7.07 9.01
N THR A 49 14.72 -5.76 9.15
CA THR A 49 13.89 -4.90 10.02
C THR A 49 12.47 -4.75 9.49
N ASP A 50 12.27 -4.90 8.18
CA ASP A 50 10.95 -4.83 7.55
C ASP A 50 10.91 -5.58 6.21
N MET A 51 9.70 -5.94 5.75
CA MET A 51 9.50 -6.49 4.41
C MET A 51 9.51 -5.37 3.36
N VAL A 52 10.22 -5.58 2.25
CA VAL A 52 10.09 -4.70 1.08
C VAL A 52 8.73 -4.93 0.44
N LEU A 53 7.76 -4.10 0.81
CA LEU A 53 6.40 -4.15 0.27
C LEU A 53 6.31 -3.60 -1.16
N ALA A 54 7.21 -2.68 -1.51
CA ALA A 54 7.32 -2.13 -2.85
C ALA A 54 8.72 -1.59 -3.12
N THR A 55 9.15 -1.68 -4.38
CA THR A 55 10.49 -1.25 -4.82
C THR A 55 10.52 0.16 -5.39
N ASP A 56 9.37 0.79 -5.60
CA ASP A 56 9.28 1.99 -6.43
C ASP A 56 9.54 3.26 -5.60
N ALA A 57 8.64 3.61 -4.67
CA ALA A 57 8.83 4.76 -3.79
C ALA A 57 9.79 4.43 -2.63
N ARG A 58 10.73 5.34 -2.34
CA ARG A 58 11.76 5.15 -1.30
C ARG A 58 11.15 4.93 0.09
N TYR A 59 10.10 5.67 0.41
CA TYR A 59 9.43 5.61 1.70
C TYR A 59 8.49 4.40 1.86
N THR A 60 8.24 3.64 0.79
CA THR A 60 7.44 2.41 0.83
C THR A 60 8.27 1.12 0.85
N ARG A 61 9.61 1.23 0.73
CA ARG A 61 10.53 0.07 0.71
C ARG A 61 10.78 -0.56 2.06
N ASN A 62 10.84 0.25 3.11
CA ASN A 62 11.01 -0.23 4.48
C ASN A 62 10.30 0.77 5.38
N PRO A 63 8.97 0.63 5.58
CA PRO A 63 8.19 1.60 6.34
C PRO A 63 8.78 1.93 7.73
N ALA A 64 9.39 0.95 8.41
CA ALA A 64 10.03 1.15 9.70
C ALA A 64 11.34 1.98 9.66
N GLN A 65 12.06 1.97 8.53
CA GLN A 65 13.34 2.70 8.36
C GLN A 65 13.25 3.85 7.35
N ALA A 66 12.10 4.01 6.69
CA ALA A 66 11.86 5.06 5.73
C ALA A 66 11.92 6.42 6.41
N ASP A 67 12.64 7.34 5.77
CA ASP A 67 12.58 8.75 6.17
C ASP A 67 11.16 9.29 5.93
N LEU A 68 10.61 9.87 7.00
CA LEU A 68 9.27 10.42 7.08
C LEU A 68 9.09 11.63 6.15
N PHE A 69 10.18 12.32 5.83
CA PHE A 69 10.18 13.48 4.96
C PHE A 69 10.36 13.11 3.48
N SER A 70 10.71 11.86 3.17
CA SER A 70 10.99 11.43 1.79
C SER A 70 9.79 11.57 0.86
N ALA A 71 8.56 11.52 1.37
CA ALA A 71 7.34 11.79 0.58
C ALA A 71 7.17 13.28 0.21
N PHE A 72 7.96 14.18 0.79
CA PHE A 72 7.89 15.63 0.61
C PHE A 72 9.17 16.24 0.02
N GLN A 73 10.11 15.41 -0.44
CA GLN A 73 11.38 15.89 -1.01
C GLN A 73 11.23 16.42 -2.45
N ASP A 74 10.09 16.14 -3.10
CA ASP A 74 9.77 16.72 -4.39
C ASP A 74 9.21 18.15 -4.26
N TYR A 75 9.03 18.83 -5.39
CA TYR A 75 8.53 20.21 -5.43
C TYR A 75 7.13 20.31 -4.78
N PRO A 76 6.81 21.40 -4.06
CA PRO A 76 5.47 21.58 -3.50
C PRO A 76 4.38 21.41 -4.56
N CYS A 77 3.40 20.54 -4.29
CA CYS A 77 2.34 20.16 -5.23
C CYS A 77 2.78 19.31 -6.44
N SER A 78 3.97 18.70 -6.41
CA SER A 78 4.32 17.67 -7.40
C SER A 78 3.37 16.48 -7.28
N ILE A 79 3.09 15.85 -8.43
CA ILE A 79 2.35 14.60 -8.48
C ILE A 79 3.38 13.49 -8.22
N GLU A 80 3.11 12.66 -7.22
CA GLU A 80 3.90 11.46 -6.94
C GLU A 80 3.92 10.56 -8.19
N HIS A 81 5.13 10.18 -8.62
CA HIS A 81 5.33 9.37 -9.82
C HIS A 81 5.19 7.88 -9.55
N PHE A 82 5.31 7.47 -8.28
CA PHE A 82 5.28 6.07 -7.91
C PHE A 82 3.87 5.62 -7.51
N PRO A 83 3.32 4.56 -8.14
CA PRO A 83 1.96 4.08 -7.84
C PRO A 83 1.81 3.61 -6.38
N THR A 84 2.90 3.15 -5.77
CA THR A 84 2.89 2.71 -4.36
C THR A 84 2.61 3.84 -3.37
N GLY A 85 2.85 5.11 -3.72
CA GLY A 85 2.51 6.24 -2.86
C GLY A 85 1.01 6.31 -2.52
N SER A 86 0.14 5.71 -3.34
CA SER A 86 -1.30 5.63 -3.06
C SER A 86 -1.70 4.49 -2.11
N VAL A 87 -0.80 3.54 -1.85
CA VAL A 87 -1.09 2.30 -1.12
C VAL A 87 -0.73 2.41 0.36
N ILE A 88 0.38 3.08 0.66
CA ILE A 88 0.85 3.30 2.03
C ILE A 88 0.65 4.78 2.35
N PRO A 89 -0.34 5.13 3.20
CA PRO A 89 -0.48 6.51 3.61
C PRO A 89 0.77 6.94 4.41
N PRO A 90 1.21 8.20 4.31
CA PRO A 90 2.28 8.69 5.16
C PRO A 90 1.90 8.47 6.62
N PRO A 91 2.85 8.05 7.49
CA PRO A 91 2.57 7.84 8.90
C PRO A 91 1.95 9.11 9.49
N GLY A 92 0.82 8.96 10.17
CA GLY A 92 0.07 10.10 10.69
C GLY A 92 0.93 10.92 11.65
N MET A 93 1.09 12.21 11.41
CA MET A 93 1.90 13.11 12.28
C MET A 93 1.49 13.08 13.76
N ASN A 94 0.26 12.67 14.07
CA ASN A 94 -0.22 12.51 15.44
C ASN A 94 0.46 11.33 16.18
N SER A 95 0.95 10.31 15.47
CA SER A 95 1.75 9.22 16.06
C SER A 95 3.23 9.57 16.18
N MET A 96 3.68 10.64 15.49
CA MET A 96 5.05 11.13 15.52
C MET A 96 5.49 11.54 16.93
N GLY A 97 4.63 12.26 17.66
CA GLY A 97 4.91 12.66 19.03
C GLY A 97 5.13 11.46 19.95
N LYS A 98 4.38 10.37 19.73
CA LYS A 98 4.47 9.14 20.53
C LYS A 98 5.73 8.31 20.21
N LEU A 99 6.17 8.31 18.95
CA LEU A 99 7.43 7.67 18.53
C LEU A 99 8.67 8.44 19.01
N ILE A 100 8.59 9.76 19.13
CA ILE A 100 9.66 10.60 19.67
C ILE A 100 9.78 10.41 21.19
N GLU A 101 8.66 10.36 21.93
CA GLU A 101 8.67 10.03 23.37
C GLU A 101 9.30 8.66 23.66
N ILE A 102 8.89 7.61 22.93
CA ILE A 102 9.44 6.26 23.09
C ILE A 102 10.96 6.23 22.81
N ARG A 103 11.47 7.11 21.95
CA ARG A 103 12.91 7.21 21.66
C ARG A 103 13.67 8.13 22.62
N ALA A 104 12.99 9.04 23.32
CA ALA A 104 13.58 9.88 24.36
C ALA A 104 13.78 9.10 25.68
N ASP A 105 12.97 8.06 25.91
CA ASP A 105 13.01 7.26 27.14
C ASP A 105 14.03 6.10 27.11
N GLY A 106 14.74 5.92 26.00
CA GLY A 106 15.97 5.12 25.89
C GLY A 106 15.83 3.60 26.11
N PRO A 107 16.88 2.82 25.79
CA PRO A 107 18.27 3.24 25.58
C PRO A 107 18.65 3.70 24.16
#